data_AF-A0A1C6H2W8-F1
#
_entry.id   AF-A0A1C6H2W8-F1
#
_cell.length_a   1.000
_cell.length_b   1.000
_cell.length_c   1.000
_cell.angle_alpha   90.00
_cell.angle_beta   90.00
_cell.angle_gamma   90.00
#
_symmetry.space_group_name_H-M   'P 1'
#
loop_
_entity.id
_entity.type
_entity.pdbx_description
1 polymer ?
#
loop_
_entity_poly.entity_id
_entity_poly.type
_entity_poly.pdbx_seq_one_letter_code
_entity_poly.pdbx_strand_id
1 'polypeptide(L)' 'MTAYEMCKTLIENYKRKGTLQREKEKLLQKMDVFLLGDRITEEQYQELVQAMEVVA' A
#
# COMPACT_ATOMS: atom_id res chain seq x y z
N MET A 1 7.73 -13.36 0.65
CA MET A 1 6.98 -12.10 0.78
C MET A 1 7.11 -11.34 -0.51
N THR A 2 6.01 -11.20 -1.24
CA THR A 2 5.93 -10.39 -2.47
C THR A 2 5.85 -8.90 -2.14
N ALA A 3 6.04 -8.03 -3.15
CA ALA A 3 5.86 -6.60 -2.97
C ALA A 3 4.43 -6.25 -2.52
N TYR A 4 3.43 -6.95 -3.07
CA TYR A 4 2.03 -6.84 -2.67
C TYR A 4 1.80 -7.21 -1.20
N GLU A 5 2.25 -8.38 -0.75
CA GLU A 5 2.10 -8.84 0.64
C GLU A 5 2.77 -7.87 1.63
N MET A 6 3.93 -7.33 1.26
CA MET A 6 4.64 -6.33 2.06
C MET A 6 3.83 -5.04 2.19
N CYS A 7 3.31 -4.50 1.09
CA CYS A 7 2.49 -3.28 1.12
C CYS A 7 1.22 -3.49 1.96
N LYS A 8 0.54 -4.62 1.81
CA LYS A 8 -0.65 -4.95 2.60
C LYS A 8 -0.36 -4.99 4.10
N THR A 9 0.73 -5.65 4.49
CA THR A 9 1.19 -5.70 5.89
C THR A 9 1.54 -4.31 6.43
N LEU A 10 2.14 -3.44 5.61
CA LEU A 10 2.44 -2.05 6.01
C LEU A 10 1.16 -1.24 6.23
N ILE A 11 0.18 -1.35 5.33
CA ILE A 11 -1.12 -0.67 5.46
C ILE A 11 -1.79 -1.05 6.77
N GLU A 12 -1.89 -2.34 7.07
CA GLU A 12 -2.49 -2.84 8.30
C GLU A 12 -1.76 -2.32 9.55
N ASN A 13 -0.43 -2.32 9.53
CA ASN A 13 0.38 -1.78 10.61
C ASN A 13 0.18 -0.27 10.81
N TYR A 14 0.09 0.50 9.72
CA TYR A 14 -0.15 1.94 9.80
C TYR A 14 -1.57 2.27 10.26
N LYS A 15 -2.57 1.49 9.84
CA LYS A 15 -3.94 1.56 10.36
C LYS A 15 -3.97 1.31 11.86
N ARG A 16 -3.36 0.22 12.31
CA ARG A 16 -3.29 -0.16 13.73
C ARG A 16 -2.62 0.92 14.60
N LYS A 17 -1.60 1.59 14.06
CA LYS A 17 -0.88 2.67 14.74
C LYS A 17 -1.55 4.04 14.60
N GLY A 18 -2.59 4.18 13.77
CA GLY A 18 -3.20 5.47 13.46
C GLY A 18 -2.30 6.42 12.66
N THR A 19 -1.24 5.91 12.02
CA THR A 19 -0.27 6.72 11.27
C THR A 19 -0.48 6.67 9.75
N LEU A 20 -1.54 6.01 9.29
CA LEU A 20 -1.80 5.81 7.86
C LEU A 20 -1.83 7.13 7.09
N GLN A 21 -2.51 8.15 7.61
CA GLN A 21 -2.60 9.46 6.94
C GLN A 21 -1.23 10.09 6.68
N ARG A 22 -0.28 9.92 7.61
CA ARG A 22 1.09 10.45 7.50
C ARG A 22 1.95 9.63 6.54
N GLU A 23 1.75 8.32 6.52
CA GLU A 23 2.57 7.39 5.74
C GLU A 23 1.98 7.06 4.36
N LYS A 24 0.73 7.46 4.07
CA LYS A 24 0.00 7.20 2.81
C LYS A 24 0.82 7.64 1.60
N GLU A 25 1.31 8.87 1.59
CA GLU A 25 2.06 9.42 0.45
C GLU A 25 3.34 8.63 0.16
N LYS A 26 4.12 8.31 1.19
CA LYS A 26 5.34 7.51 1.05
C LYS A 26 5.05 6.09 0.57
N LEU A 27 3.95 5.51 1.04
CA LEU A 27 3.52 4.18 0.63
C LEU A 27 3.08 4.17 -0.84
N LEU A 28 2.34 5.19 -1.28
CA LEU A 28 1.95 5.36 -2.68
C LEU A 28 3.17 5.49 -3.59
N GLN A 29 4.13 6.36 -3.25
CA GLN A 29 5.38 6.49 -4.01
C GLN A 29 6.14 5.15 -4.12
N LYS A 30 6.15 4.37 -3.04
CA LYS A 30 6.77 3.03 -3.03
C LYS A 30 6.01 2.05 -3.93
N MET A 31 4.69 2.12 -3.95
CA MET A 31 3.86 1.31 -4.84
C MET A 31 4.05 1.70 -6.31
N ASP A 32 4.20 2.98 -6.62
CA ASP A 32 4.48 3.45 -7.99
C ASP A 32 5.80 2.84 -8.52
N VAL A 33 6.84 2.83 -7.69
CA VAL A 33 8.13 2.19 -8.03
C VAL A 33 7.96 0.68 -8.23
N PHE A 34 7.10 0.02 -7.46
CA PHE A 34 6.83 -1.41 -7.64
C PHE A 34 6.03 -1.71 -8.90
N LEU A 35 5.09 -0.85 -9.27
CA LEU A 35 4.34 -0.97 -10.51
C LEU A 35 5.25 -0.77 -11.72
N LEU A 36 6.07 0.29 -11.71
CA LEU A 36 7.07 0.54 -12.77
C LEU A 36 8.10 -0.58 -12.90
N GLY A 37 8.35 -1.32 -11.83
CA GLY A 37 9.28 -2.44 -11.80
C GLY A 37 8.62 -3.81 -12.05
N ASP A 38 7.37 -3.86 -12.50
CA ASP A 38 6.58 -5.09 -12.72
C ASP A 38 6.53 -6.01 -11.48
N ARG A 39 6.68 -5.45 -10.27
CA ARG A 39 6.64 -6.21 -9.00
C ARG A 39 5.23 -6.35 -8.44
N ILE A 40 4.32 -5.51 -8.89
CA ILE A 40 2.88 -5.57 -8.64
C ILE A 40 2.14 -5.23 -9.93
N THR A 41 0.92 -5.75 -10.09
CA THR A 41 0.03 -5.39 -11.20
C THR A 41 -0.76 -4.11 -10.89
N GLU A 42 -1.37 -3.52 -11.91
CA GLU A 42 -2.30 -2.40 -11.72
C GLU A 42 -3.48 -2.78 -10.81
N GLU A 43 -4.02 -3.99 -10.95
CA GLU A 43 -5.09 -4.51 -10.10
C GLU A 43 -4.67 -4.57 -8.63
N GLN A 44 -3.47 -5.12 -8.36
CA GLN A 44 -2.90 -5.16 -7.02
C GLN A 44 -2.63 -3.76 -6.45
N TYR A 45 -2.22 -2.82 -7.30
CA TYR A 45 -2.06 -1.43 -6.90
C TYR A 45 -3.40 -0.83 -6.44
N GLN A 46 -4.46 -1.00 -7.24
CA GLN A 46 -5.79 -0.48 -6.91
C GLN A 46 -6.36 -1.11 -5.64
N GLU A 47 -6.18 -2.42 -5.44
CA GLU A 47 -6.57 -3.08 -4.19
C GLU A 47 -5.86 -2.47 -2.98
N LEU A 48 -4.56 -2.20 -3.07
CA LEU A 48 -3.79 -1.58 -1.99
C LEU A 48 -4.24 -0.14 -1.74
N VAL A 49 -4.57 0.64 -2.77
CA VAL A 49 -5.14 1.99 -2.62
C VAL A 49 -6.48 1.93 -1.90
N GLN A 50 -7.39 1.06 -2.33
CA GLN A 50 -8.69 0.87 -1.66
C GLN A 50 -8.50 0.44 -0.20
N ALA A 51 -7.55 -0.46 0.05
CA ALA A 51 -7.20 -0.89 1.40
C ALA A 51 -6.71 0.27 2.29
N MET A 52 -6.19 1.36 1.74
CA MET A 52 -5.84 2.57 2.52
C MET A 52 -7.05 3.47 2.83
N GLU A 53 -8.07 3.48 1.98
CA GLU A 53 -9.20 4.42 2.10
C GLU A 53 -10.38 3.88 2.91
N VAL A 54 -10.52 2.55 3.02
CA VAL A 54 -11.54 1.94 3.88
C VAL A 54 -11.17 2.22 5.34
N VAL A 55 -11.66 3.35 5.85
CA VAL A 55 -11.88 3.65 7.25
C VAL A 55 -13.25 3.06 7.59
N ALA A 56 -13.26 1.97 8.35
CA ALA A 56 -14.44 1.55 9.10
C ALA A 56 -14.40 2.23 10.48
#